data_AF-A0A1F4E750-F1
#
_entry.id   AF-A0A1F4E750-F1
#
_cell.length_a   1.000
_cell.length_b   1.000
_cell.length_c   1.000
_cell.angle_alpha   90.00
_cell.angle_beta   90.00
_cell.angle_gamma   90.00
#
_symmetry.space_group_name_H-M   'P 1'
#
loop_
_entity.id
_entity.type
_entity.pdbx_description
1 polymer ?
#
loop_
_entity_poly.entity_id
_entity_poly.type
_entity_poly.pdbx_seq_one_letter_code
_entity_poly.pdbx_strand_id
1 'polypeptide(L)'
;MLAYGSMLEQKPRWTEMCARILQQCEVVSGGREKLASLLEVHPQDLANWIAAKSGPPRPVFDKAIDIILAEHERRAAVERSAQVPRRRRSDV
;
A
#
# COMPACT_ATOMS: atom_id res chain seq x y z
N MET A 1 -1.76 42.87 -13.20
CA MET A 1 -2.13 42.24 -11.91
C MET A 1 -2.41 40.78 -12.18
N LEU A 2 -1.36 39.97 -12.34
CA LEU A 2 -1.53 38.53 -12.55
C LEU A 2 -1.79 37.92 -11.18
N ALA A 3 -2.98 37.34 -11.01
CA ALA A 3 -3.27 36.45 -9.92
C ALA A 3 -2.28 35.29 -10.02
N TYR A 4 -1.21 35.37 -9.23
CA TYR A 4 -0.49 34.19 -8.77
C TYR A 4 -1.50 33.42 -7.93
N GLY A 5 -2.37 32.70 -8.64
CA GLY A 5 -3.28 31.74 -8.09
C GLY A 5 -2.41 30.77 -7.35
N SER A 6 -2.35 30.98 -6.03
CA SER A 6 -1.96 30.06 -5.00
C SER A 6 -2.08 28.63 -5.52
N MET A 7 -0.98 28.13 -6.07
CA MET A 7 -0.73 26.72 -6.33
C MET A 7 -0.65 26.13 -4.93
N LEU A 8 -1.83 25.95 -4.32
CA LEU A 8 -1.99 25.40 -2.99
C LEU A 8 -1.28 24.06 -3.08
N GLU A 9 -0.16 23.94 -2.38
CA GLU A 9 0.33 22.67 -1.87
C GLU A 9 -0.84 22.07 -1.07
N GLN A 10 -1.78 21.43 -1.77
CA GLN A 10 -2.86 20.68 -1.16
C GLN A 10 -2.18 19.47 -0.54
N LYS A 11 -1.75 19.63 0.71
CA LYS A 11 -1.38 18.50 1.56
C LYS A 11 -2.57 17.54 1.48
N PRO A 12 -2.37 16.29 1.02
CA PRO A 12 -3.47 15.34 0.92
C PRO A 12 -4.13 15.24 2.29
N ARG A 13 -5.47 15.31 2.32
CA ARG A 13 -6.17 15.13 3.58
C ARG A 13 -5.82 13.75 4.12
N TRP A 14 -5.69 13.61 5.44
CA TRP A 14 -5.32 12.34 6.09
C TRP A 14 -6.10 11.13 5.53
N THR A 15 -7.40 11.31 5.25
CA THR A 15 -8.28 10.29 4.67
C THR A 15 -7.89 9.87 3.25
N GLU A 16 -7.41 10.80 2.42
CA GLU A 16 -6.93 10.52 1.05
C GLU A 16 -5.61 9.73 1.08
N MET A 17 -4.72 10.06 2.01
CA MET A 17 -3.49 9.30 2.22
C MET A 17 -3.81 7.87 2.67
N CYS A 18 -4.69 7.71 3.65
CA CYS A 18 -5.15 6.40 4.11
C CYS A 18 -5.80 5.59 2.98
N ALA A 19 -6.67 6.23 2.20
CA ALA A 19 -7.33 5.60 1.07
C ALA A 19 -6.32 5.05 0.06
N ARG A 20 -5.28 5.83 -0.29
CA ARG A 20 -4.23 5.40 -1.23
C ARG A 20 -3.43 4.20 -0.71
N ILE A 21 -3.08 4.20 0.58
CA ILE A 21 -2.37 3.07 1.21
C ILE A 21 -3.27 1.83 1.20
N LEU A 22 -4.53 1.95 1.59
CA LEU A 22 -5.48 0.84 1.61
C LEU A 22 -5.76 0.30 0.19
N GLN A 23 -5.81 1.15 -0.82
CA GLN A 23 -5.92 0.74 -2.23
C GLN A 23 -4.70 -0.08 -2.67
N GLN A 24 -3.49 0.33 -2.28
CA GLN A 24 -2.29 -0.48 -2.53
C GLN A 24 -2.34 -1.81 -1.78
N CYS A 25 -2.78 -1.79 -0.52
CA CYS A 25 -3.00 -3.00 0.27
C CYS A 25 -4.00 -3.95 -0.41
N GLU A 26 -5.06 -3.42 -1.05
CA GLU A 26 -6.08 -4.20 -1.75
C GLU A 26 -5.44 -4.97 -2.92
N VAL A 27 -4.61 -4.28 -3.71
CA VAL A 27 -3.90 -4.87 -4.85
C VAL A 27 -2.95 -5.97 -4.39
N VAL A 28 -2.13 -5.72 -3.38
CA VAL A 28 -1.10 -6.68 -2.94
C VAL A 28 -1.68 -7.87 -2.18
N SER A 29 -2.80 -7.68 -1.49
CA SER A 29 -3.48 -8.76 -0.76
C SER A 29 -4.21 -9.72 -1.71
N GLY A 30 -4.54 -9.26 -2.92
CA GLY A 30 -5.33 -10.02 -3.90
C GLY A 30 -6.83 -9.72 -3.85
N GLY A 31 -7.21 -8.51 -3.43
CA GLY A 31 -8.59 -8.02 -3.43
C GLY A 31 -9.10 -7.57 -2.06
N ARG A 32 -10.24 -6.88 -2.07
CA ARG A 32 -10.82 -6.21 -0.89
C ARG A 32 -11.24 -7.17 0.21
N GLU A 33 -11.90 -8.27 -0.12
CA GLU A 33 -12.38 -9.25 0.87
C GLU A 33 -11.22 -9.88 1.66
N LYS A 34 -10.12 -10.19 0.96
CA LYS A 34 -8.92 -10.72 1.58
C LYS A 34 -8.24 -9.67 2.45
N LEU A 35 -8.18 -8.41 2.00
CA LEU A 35 -7.68 -7.32 2.82
C LEU A 35 -8.55 -7.09 4.07
N ALA A 36 -9.87 -7.13 3.96
CA ALA A 36 -10.79 -6.99 5.10
C ALA A 36 -10.54 -8.09 6.13
N SER A 37 -10.37 -9.33 5.67
CA SER A 37 -10.04 -10.48 6.51
C SER A 37 -8.68 -10.30 7.20
N LEU A 38 -7.65 -9.86 6.45
CA LEU A 38 -6.31 -9.59 7.01
C LEU A 38 -6.33 -8.47 8.04
N LEU A 39 -7.12 -7.43 7.81
CA LEU A 39 -7.28 -6.30 8.72
C LEU A 39 -8.22 -6.60 9.90
N GLU A 40 -8.95 -7.72 9.85
CA GLU A 40 -9.99 -8.10 10.82
C GLU A 40 -11.09 -7.03 10.95
N VAL A 41 -11.52 -6.48 9.81
CA VAL A 41 -12.54 -5.42 9.74
C VAL A 41 -13.69 -5.83 8.84
N HIS A 42 -14.84 -5.16 9.00
CA HIS A 42 -15.97 -5.38 8.12
C HIS A 42 -15.68 -4.83 6.71
N PRO A 43 -16.02 -5.56 5.62
CA PRO A 43 -15.75 -5.10 4.23
C PRO A 43 -16.35 -3.74 3.90
N GLN A 44 -17.50 -3.41 4.49
CA GLN A 44 -18.16 -2.11 4.31
C GLN A 44 -17.36 -0.95 4.90
N ASP A 45 -16.73 -1.13 6.07
CA ASP A 45 -15.90 -0.09 6.69
C ASP A 45 -14.64 0.14 5.87
N LEU A 46 -14.01 -0.96 5.41
CA LEU A 46 -12.89 -0.90 4.50
C LEU A 46 -13.25 -0.16 3.19
N ALA A 47 -14.42 -0.43 2.61
CA ALA A 47 -14.89 0.27 1.43
C ALA A 47 -15.07 1.78 1.66
N ASN A 48 -15.52 2.19 2.85
CA ASN A 48 -15.65 3.60 3.22
C ASN A 48 -14.29 4.30 3.34
N TRP A 49 -13.30 3.61 3.93
CA TRP A 49 -11.93 4.14 4.07
C TRP A 49 -11.22 4.22 2.71
N ILE A 50 -11.38 3.22 1.86
CA ILE A 50 -10.83 3.20 0.49
C ILE A 50 -11.43 4.30 -0.38
N ALA A 51 -12.70 4.64 -0.16
CA ALA A 51 -13.38 5.77 -0.80
C ALA A 51 -13.07 7.13 -0.17
N ALA A 52 -12.14 7.20 0.79
CA ALA A 52 -11.76 8.40 1.55
C ALA A 52 -12.93 9.12 2.26
N LYS A 53 -14.05 8.40 2.52
CA LYS A 53 -15.23 8.96 3.21
C LYS A 53 -14.98 9.15 4.70
N SER A 54 -14.10 8.32 5.27
CA SER A 54 -13.62 8.37 6.65
C SER A 54 -12.21 7.80 6.72
N GLY A 55 -11.56 7.91 7.88
CA GLY A 55 -10.25 7.30 8.13
C GLY A 55 -10.38 6.02 8.96
N PRO A 56 -9.50 5.02 8.75
CA PRO A 56 -9.45 3.85 9.60
C PRO A 56 -8.98 4.23 11.02
N PRO A 57 -9.40 3.48 12.05
CA PRO A 57 -8.78 3.55 13.37
C PRO A 57 -7.28 3.31 13.30
N ARG A 58 -6.52 3.91 14.21
CA ARG A 58 -5.05 3.84 14.22
C ARG A 58 -4.50 2.39 14.17
N PRO A 59 -5.01 1.42 14.95
CA PRO A 59 -4.50 0.05 14.89
C PRO A 59 -4.70 -0.63 13.52
N VAL A 60 -5.80 -0.31 12.83
CA VAL A 60 -6.08 -0.83 11.48
C VAL A 60 -5.11 -0.21 10.47
N PHE A 61 -4.83 1.08 10.61
CA PHE A 61 -3.86 1.77 9.76
C PHE A 61 -2.45 1.20 9.95
N ASP A 62 -2.00 1.01 11.18
CA ASP A 62 -0.67 0.46 11.47
C ASP A 62 -0.54 -0.97 10.86
N LYS A 63 -1.57 -1.82 10.99
CA LYS A 63 -1.59 -3.14 10.36
C LYS A 63 -1.54 -3.08 8.82
N ALA A 64 -2.19 -2.09 8.21
CA ALA A 64 -2.11 -1.87 6.76
C ALA A 64 -0.69 -1.45 6.32
N ILE A 65 0.00 -0.64 7.12
CA ILE A 65 1.41 -0.28 6.89
C ILE A 65 2.30 -1.53 6.96
N ASP A 66 2.09 -2.41 7.93
CA ASP A 66 2.87 -3.65 8.04
C ASP A 66 2.67 -4.56 6.83
N ILE A 67 1.43 -4.69 6.33
CA ILE A 67 1.11 -5.48 5.13
C ILE A 67 1.87 -4.97 3.91
N ILE A 68 1.84 -3.65 3.66
CA ILE A 68 2.47 -3.09 2.45
C ILE A 68 4.00 -3.19 2.55
N LEU A 69 4.58 -2.96 3.74
CA LEU A 69 6.02 -3.09 3.96
C LEU A 69 6.50 -4.54 3.77
N ALA A 70 5.78 -5.52 4.34
CA ALA A 70 6.14 -6.93 4.19
C ALA A 70 6.08 -7.39 2.72
N GLU A 71 5.12 -6.90 1.95
CA GLU A 71 5.06 -7.19 0.51
C GLU A 71 6.25 -6.58 -0.25
N HIS A 72 6.62 -5.33 0.06
CA HIS A 72 7.79 -4.71 -0.55
C HIS A 72 9.08 -5.49 -0.25
N GLU A 73 9.25 -5.94 0.99
CA GLU A 73 10.39 -6.77 1.38
C GLU A 73 10.39 -8.11 0.63
N ARG A 74 9.23 -8.78 0.53
CA ARG A 74 9.07 -10.03 -0.21
C ARG A 74 9.45 -9.86 -1.69
N ARG A 75 9.01 -8.79 -2.34
CA ARG A 75 9.37 -8.48 -3.74
C ARG A 75 10.86 -8.23 -3.90
N ALA A 76 11.45 -7.42 -3.03
CA ALA A 76 12.88 -7.14 -3.06
C ALA A 76 13.73 -8.41 -2.85
N ALA A 77 13.27 -9.34 -2.02
CA ALA A 77 13.94 -10.63 -1.82
C ALA A 77 13.89 -11.53 -3.07
N VAL A 78 12.76 -11.55 -3.77
CA VAL A 78 12.60 -12.28 -5.04
C VAL A 78 13.51 -11.70 -6.12
N GLU A 79 13.56 -10.37 -6.25
CA GLU A 79 14.41 -9.67 -7.21
C GLU A 79 15.90 -9.96 -6.97
N ARG A 80 16.36 -9.88 -5.71
CA ARG A 80 17.75 -10.23 -5.33
C ARG A 80 18.09 -11.68 -5.68
N SER A 81 17.16 -12.60 -5.45
CA SER A 81 17.37 -14.03 -5.72
C SER A 81 17.41 -14.33 -7.23
N ALA A 82 16.65 -13.57 -8.04
CA ALA A 82 16.67 -13.68 -9.49
C ALA A 82 17.94 -13.09 -10.13
N GLN A 83 18.59 -12.12 -9.48
CA GLN A 83 19.77 -11.42 -9.99
C GLN A 83 21.10 -12.16 -9.80
N VAL A 84 21.16 -13.24 -9.00
CA VAL A 84 22.39 -14.05 -8.88
C VAL A 84 22.56 -14.85 -10.19
N PRO A 85 23.54 -14.51 -11.06
CA PRO A 85 23.79 -15.29 -12.25
C PRO A 85 24.32 -16.64 -11.79
N ARG A 86 23.69 -17.73 -12.24
CA ARG A 86 24.28 -19.08 -12.16
C ARG A 86 25.71 -18.97 -12.71
N ARG A 87 26.72 -19.01 -11.83
CA ARG A 87 28.13 -19.17 -12.21
C ARG A 87 28.17 -20.35 -13.17
N ARG A 88 28.40 -20.08 -14.45
CA ARG A 88 28.74 -21.10 -15.43
C ARG A 88 29.88 -21.89 -14.81
N ARG A 89 29.68 -23.21 -14.65
CA ARG A 89 30.77 -24.15 -14.40
C ARG A 89 31.86 -23.81 -15.40
N SER A 90 33.01 -23.39 -14.90
CA SER A 90 34.27 -23.54 -15.61
C SER A 90 34.45 -25.05 -15.77
N ASP A 91 34.18 -25.56 -16.96
CA ASP A 91 34.61 -26.90 -17.34
C ASP A 91 35.87 -26.75 -18.19
N VAL A 92 36.78 -27.68 -17.94
CA VAL A 92 38.20 -27.77 -18.27
C VAL A 92 38.49 -27.84 -19.76
#